data_AF-A0A199XMV0-F1
#
_entry.id   AF-A0A199XMV0-F1
#
_cell.length_a   1.000
_cell.length_b   1.000
_cell.length_c   1.000
_cell.angle_alpha   90.00
_cell.angle_beta   90.00
_cell.angle_gamma   90.00
#
_symmetry.space_group_name_H-M   'P 1'
#
loop_
_entity.id
_entity.type
_entity.pdbx_description
1 polymer ?
#
loop_
_entity_poly.entity_id
_entity_poly.type
_entity_poly.pdbx_seq_one_letter_code
_entity_poly.pdbx_strand_id
1 'polypeptide(L)' 'MSRTQAIKTITPNQMQTILKDQGVTLIGAGLDKAPMAYKDIHQVMAAQQELVEVVAKFTPKMVRMADDGSRED' A
#
# COMPACT_ATOMS: atom_id res chain seq x y z
N MET A 1 -8.81 -6.86 0.67
CA MET A 1 -8.92 -7.58 -0.62
C MET A 1 -7.99 -8.80 -0.58
N SER A 2 -8.24 -9.88 -1.33
CA SER A 2 -7.23 -10.96 -1.46
C SER A 2 -6.11 -10.54 -2.43
N ARG A 3 -4.92 -11.16 -2.34
CA ARG A 3 -3.81 -10.89 -3.27
C ARG A 3 -4.22 -11.12 -4.73
N THR A 4 -4.86 -12.25 -5.01
CA THR A 4 -5.36 -12.59 -6.34
C THR A 4 -6.36 -11.56 -6.87
N GLN A 5 -7.24 -11.06 -6.00
CA GLN A 5 -8.21 -10.04 -6.41
C GLN A 5 -7.51 -8.71 -6.72
N ALA A 6 -6.51 -8.32 -5.92
CA ALA A 6 -5.71 -7.11 -6.16
C ALA A 6 -5.01 -7.14 -7.51
N ILE A 7 -4.33 -8.24 -7.83
CA ILE A 7 -3.68 -8.43 -9.14
C ILE A 7 -4.69 -8.36 -10.30
N LYS A 8 -5.90 -8.90 -10.10
CA LYS A 8 -6.95 -8.92 -11.14
C LYS A 8 -7.62 -7.56 -11.38
N THR A 9 -7.75 -6.72 -10.34
CA THR A 9 -8.57 -5.50 -10.43
C THR A 9 -7.78 -4.20 -10.43
N ILE A 10 -6.55 -4.21 -9.92
CA ILE A 10 -5.73 -3.01 -9.80
C ILE A 10 -4.79 -2.97 -10.99
N THR A 11 -4.78 -1.85 -11.71
CA THR A 11 -3.84 -1.65 -12.81
C THR A 11 -2.55 -0.99 -12.33
N PRO A 12 -1.41 -1.23 -13.01
CA PRO A 12 -0.16 -0.52 -12.73
C PRO A 12 -0.29 1.00 -12.84
N ASN A 13 -1.15 1.50 -13.75
CA ASN A 13 -1.37 2.93 -13.93
C ASN A 13 -2.11 3.54 -12.73
N GLN A 14 -3.15 2.85 -12.21
CA GLN A 14 -3.84 3.31 -10.98
C GLN A 14 -2.89 3.37 -9.79
N MET A 15 -2.02 2.37 -9.64
CA MET A 15 -1.01 2.36 -8.58
C MET A 15 0.00 3.50 -8.74
N GLN A 16 0.47 3.77 -9.95
CA GLN A 16 1.39 4.88 -10.22
C GLN A 16 0.75 6.25 -9.99
N THR A 17 -0.50 6.44 -10.43
CA THR A 17 -1.23 7.69 -10.24
C THR A 17 -1.37 8.03 -8.76
N ILE A 18 -1.85 7.09 -7.94
CA ILE A 18 -2.01 7.37 -6.50
C ILE A 18 -0.68 7.66 -5.81
N LEU A 19 0.41 6.95 -6.18
CA LEU A 19 1.73 7.20 -5.62
C LEU A 19 2.26 8.59 -6.03
N LYS A 20 2.06 8.97 -7.29
CA LYS A 20 2.42 10.31 -7.79
C LYS A 20 1.64 11.41 -7.09
N ASP A 21 0.34 11.25 -6.92
CA ASP A 21 -0.54 12.20 -6.24
C ASP A 21 -0.13 12.39 -4.77
N GLN A 22 0.38 11.33 -4.13
CA GLN A 22 0.91 11.38 -2.77
C GLN A 22 2.39 11.78 -2.68
N GLY A 23 3.07 12.01 -3.81
CA GLY A 23 4.48 12.36 -3.87
C GLY A 23 5.41 11.26 -3.33
N VAL A 24 5.09 9.99 -3.61
CA VAL A 24 5.83 8.81 -3.19
C VAL A 24 6.56 8.19 -4.38
N THR A 25 7.88 8.02 -4.25
CA THR A 25 8.67 7.23 -5.19
C THR A 25 8.63 5.75 -4.79
N LEU A 26 8.23 4.88 -5.71
CA LEU A 26 8.25 3.43 -5.52
C LEU A 26 9.28 2.78 -6.45
N ILE A 27 10.03 1.83 -5.92
CA ILE A 27 10.97 1.00 -6.68
C ILE A 27 10.68 -0.48 -6.36
N GLY A 28 10.21 -1.25 -7.35
CA GLY A 28 9.73 -2.63 -7.19
C GLY A 28 8.26 -2.72 -6.77
N ALA A 29 7.91 -3.78 -6.05
CA ALA A 29 6.58 -4.14 -5.55
C ALA A 29 5.59 -4.68 -6.60
N GLY A 30 4.74 -5.60 -6.16
CA GLY A 30 3.62 -6.15 -6.92
C GLY A 30 2.29 -5.44 -6.63
N LEU A 31 1.31 -5.66 -7.52
CA LEU A 31 -0.04 -5.10 -7.41
C LEU A 31 -0.82 -5.61 -6.20
N ASP A 32 -0.45 -6.78 -5.67
CA ASP A 32 -1.00 -7.36 -4.45
C ASP A 32 -0.71 -6.52 -3.19
N LYS A 33 0.25 -5.59 -3.28
CA LYS A 33 0.66 -4.65 -2.23
C LYS A 33 0.29 -3.21 -2.55
N ALA A 34 -0.48 -2.98 -3.62
CA ALA A 34 -0.96 -1.64 -3.93
C ALA A 34 -1.79 -1.09 -2.75
N PRO A 35 -1.73 0.22 -2.45
CA PRO A 35 -2.46 0.82 -1.33
C PRO A 35 -3.96 0.47 -1.33
N MET A 36 -4.55 0.35 -2.53
CA MET A 36 -5.96 -0.01 -2.75
C MET A 36 -6.34 -1.44 -2.32
N ALA A 37 -5.36 -2.32 -2.05
CA ALA A 37 -5.61 -3.68 -1.58
C ALA A 37 -5.93 -3.77 -0.08
N TYR A 38 -5.56 -2.72 0.68
CA TYR A 38 -5.64 -2.65 2.13
C TYR A 38 -6.86 -1.86 2.63
N LYS A 39 -7.15 -1.99 3.93
CA LYS A 39 -8.12 -1.14 4.62
C LYS A 39 -7.56 0.28 4.79
N ASP A 40 -8.43 1.27 4.92
CA ASP A 40 -8.01 2.61 5.33
C ASP A 40 -7.39 2.57 6.73
N ILE A 41 -6.10 2.92 6.81
CA ILE A 41 -5.36 2.95 8.07
C ILE A 41 -5.97 3.94 9.07
N HIS A 42 -6.59 5.03 8.60
CA HIS A 42 -7.24 5.99 9.49
C HIS A 42 -8.44 5.39 10.19
N GLN A 43 -9.25 4.61 9.46
CA GLN A 43 -10.37 3.87 10.03
C GLN A 43 -9.90 2.79 11.01
N VAL A 44 -8.83 2.06 10.67
CA VAL A 44 -8.25 1.03 11.54
C VAL A 44 -7.76 1.67 12.84
N MET A 45 -6.97 2.74 12.77
CA MET A 45 -6.44 3.40 13.98
C MET A 45 -7.55 4.03 14.83
N ALA A 46 -8.58 4.62 14.22
CA ALA A 46 -9.73 5.16 14.94
C ALA A 46 -10.49 4.09 15.74
N ALA A 47 -10.61 2.88 15.19
CA ALA A 47 -11.25 1.74 15.86
C ALA A 47 -10.40 1.13 16.99
N GLN A 48 -9.17 1.60 17.24
CA GLN A 48 -8.25 1.03 18.23
C GLN A 48 -7.92 2.01 19.37
N GLN A 49 -8.58 3.16 19.45
CA GLN A 49 -8.28 4.22 20.42
C GLN A 49 -8.34 3.78 21.88
N GLU A 50 -9.11 2.74 22.22
CA GLU A 50 -9.17 2.20 23.59
C GLU A 50 -7.93 1.35 23.97
N LEU A 51 -7.17 0.87 22.98
CA LEU A 51 -6.05 -0.07 23.19
C LEU A 51 -4.69 0.55 22.89
N VAL A 52 -4.64 1.59 22.05
CA VAL A 52 -3.37 2.17 21.58
C VAL A 52 -3.39 3.69 21.63
N GLU A 53 -2.23 4.27 21.92
CA GLU A 53 -1.97 5.70 21.83
C GLU A 53 -1.12 6.02 20.59
N VAL A 54 -1.50 7.06 19.85
CA VAL A 54 -0.75 7.49 18.65
C VAL A 54 0.38 8.43 19.06
N VAL A 55 1.62 7.95 18.95
CA VAL A 55 2.82 8.74 19.29
C VAL A 55 3.26 9.64 18.13
N ALA A 56 3.19 9.14 16.89
CA ALA A 56 3.61 9.87 15.70
C ALA A 56 2.95 9.32 14.43
N LYS A 57 2.93 10.14 13.36
CA LYS A 57 2.54 9.73 12.01
C LYS A 57 3.72 9.89 11.06
N PHE A 58 4.02 8.82 10.33
CA PHE A 58 5.02 8.84 9.27
C PHE A 58 4.34 8.83 7.90
N THR A 59 4.82 9.68 6.99
CA THR A 59 4.33 9.72 5.60
C THR A 59 5.48 9.31 4.69
N PRO A 60 5.34 8.27 3.87
CA PRO A 60 6.42 7.80 3.02
C PRO A 60 6.78 8.85 1.96
N LYS A 61 8.06 8.89 1.60
CA LYS A 61 8.58 9.64 0.44
C LYS A 61 9.21 8.72 -0.60
N MET A 62 9.82 7.64 -0.14
CA MET A 62 10.39 6.60 -0.98
C MET A 62 10.12 5.23 -0.37
N VAL A 63 9.83 4.25 -1.22
CA VAL A 63 9.66 2.85 -0.86
C VAL A 63 10.46 2.00 -1.85
N ARG A 64 11.37 1.16 -1.34
CA ARG A 64 12.03 0.10 -2.12
C ARG A 64 11.49 -1.22 -1.63
N MET A 65 10.96 -2.03 -2.54
CA MET A 65 10.62 -3.41 -2.29
C MET A 65 11.43 -4.31 -3.22
N ALA A 66 11.40 -5.62 -2.94
CA ALA A 66 11.74 -6.61 -3.95
C ALA A 66 10.87 -6.39 -5.20
N ASP A 67 11.31 -6.95 -6.33
CA ASP A 67 10.52 -6.92 -7.55
C ASP A 67 9.22 -7.72 -7.35
N ASP A 68 8.33 -7.73 -8.34
CA ASP A 68 6.94 -8.19 -8.23
C ASP A 68 6.73 -9.69 -7.92
N GLY A 69 7.78 -10.41 -7.53
CA GLY A 69 7.72 -11.81 -7.13
C GLY A 69 7.43 -12.77 -8.27
N SER A 70 7.31 -12.30 -9.52
CA SER A 70 7.06 -13.11 -10.72
C SER A 70 8.15 -14.15 -11.04
N ARG A 71 9.21 -14.20 -10.21
CA ARG A 71 10.32 -15.15 -10.30
C ARG A 71 10.55 -15.99 -9.03
N GLU A 72 9.80 -15.76 -7.95
CA GLU A 72 10.01 -16.42 -6.65
C GLU A 72 8.93 -17.44 -6.27
N ASP A 73 7.91 -17.62 -7.13
CA ASP A 73 6.90 -18.68 -7.05
C ASP A 73 7.04 -19.69 -8.21
#